data_AF-P83407-F1
#
_entry.id   AF-P83407-F1
#
_cell.length_a   1.000
_cell.length_b   1.000
_cell.length_c   1.000
_cell.angle_alpha   90.00
_cell.angle_beta   90.00
_cell.angle_gamma   90.00
#
_symmetry.space_group_name_H-M   'P 1'
#
loop_
_entity.id
_entity.type
_entity.pdbx_description
1 polymer ?
#
loop_
_entity_poly.entity_id
_entity_poly.type
_entity_poly.pdbx_seq_one_letter_code
_entity_poly.pdbx_strand_id
1 'polypeptide(L)' 'AACYSSDCRVKCVAMGFSSGKCINSKCKCYK' A
#
# COMPACT_ATOMS: atom_id res chain seq x y z
N ALA A 1 -10.26 -9.54 -3.88
CA ALA A 1 -8.83 -9.21 -4.03
C ALA A 1 -8.20 -9.16 -2.65
N ALA A 2 -7.28 -10.05 -2.31
CA ALA A 2 -6.55 -9.96 -1.06
C ALA A 2 -5.59 -8.77 -1.16
N CYS A 3 -5.71 -7.82 -0.24
CA CYS A 3 -4.76 -6.74 -0.14
C CYS A 3 -3.71 -7.16 0.90
N TYR A 4 -2.49 -7.38 0.45
CA TYR A 4 -1.36 -7.63 1.32
C TYR A 4 -0.69 -6.32 1.68
N SER A 5 -0.67 -5.97 2.96
CA SER A 5 -0.08 -4.70 3.43
C SER A 5 1.38 -4.57 2.99
N SER A 6 2.13 -5.67 2.94
CA SER A 6 3.51 -5.71 2.45
C SER A 6 3.62 -5.33 0.97
N ASP A 7 2.79 -5.94 0.12
CA ASP A 7 2.74 -5.65 -1.33
C ASP A 7 2.27 -4.22 -1.59
N CYS A 8 1.25 -3.78 -0.85
CA CYS A 8 0.75 -2.42 -0.89
C CYS A 8 1.83 -1.41 -0.49
N ARG A 9 2.56 -1.66 0.60
CA ARG A 9 3.66 -0.80 1.03
C ARG A 9 4.75 -0.71 -0.03
N VAL A 10 5.20 -1.85 -0.57
CA VAL A 10 6.24 -1.89 -1.61
C VAL A 10 5.80 -1.10 -2.85
N LYS A 11 4.56 -1.28 -3.31
CA LYS A 11 3.99 -0.51 -4.42
C LYS A 11 3.93 0.99 -4.13
N CYS A 12 3.46 1.37 -2.94
CA CYS A 12 3.39 2.77 -2.55
C CYS A 12 4.77 3.42 -2.49
N VAL A 13 5.76 2.74 -1.89
CA VAL A 13 7.14 3.20 -1.83
C VAL A 13 7.75 3.32 -3.23
N ALA A 14 7.50 2.34 -4.10
CA ALA A 14 7.93 2.39 -5.49
C ALA A 14 7.30 3.56 -6.28
N MET A 15 6.10 3.99 -5.90
CA MET A 15 5.44 5.18 -6.45
C MET A 15 5.90 6.50 -5.79
N GLY A 16 6.80 6.46 -4.80
CA GLY A 16 7.33 7.64 -4.11
C GLY A 16 6.53 8.08 -2.86
N PHE A 17 5.61 7.25 -2.37
CA PHE A 17 4.94 7.47 -1.09
C PHE A 17 5.77 6.91 0.08
N SER A 18 5.70 7.50 1.28
CA SER A 18 6.46 7.01 2.44
C SER A 18 6.00 5.62 2.91
N SER A 19 4.71 5.31 2.75
CA SER A 19 4.17 4.01 3.15
C SER A 19 2.87 3.66 2.42
N GLY A 20 2.43 2.42 2.60
CA GLY A 20 1.16 1.91 2.09
C GLY A 20 0.59 0.88 3.05
N LYS A 21 -0.73 0.86 3.20
CA LYS A 21 -1.42 -0.18 3.98
C LYS A 21 -2.74 -0.56 3.36
N CYS A 22 -3.15 -1.79 3.63
CA CYS A 22 -4.43 -2.29 3.18
C CYS A 22 -5.55 -1.86 4.14
N ILE A 23 -6.51 -1.10 3.61
CA ILE A 23 -7.74 -0.72 4.31
C ILE A 23 -8.92 -1.24 3.49
N ASN A 24 -9.78 -2.04 4.11
CA ASN A 24 -10.99 -2.55 3.48
C ASN A 24 -10.72 -3.22 2.11
N SER A 25 -9.69 -4.06 2.06
CA SER A 25 -9.20 -4.73 0.83
C SER A 25 -8.71 -3.80 -0.29
N LYS A 26 -8.49 -2.51 0.00
CA LYS A 26 -7.88 -1.54 -0.92
C LYS A 26 -6.54 -1.09 -0.39
N CYS A 27 -5.53 -1.06 -1.27
CA CYS A 27 -4.24 -0.49 -0.93
C CYS A 27 -4.36 1.04 -0.88
N LYS A 28 -4.03 1.64 0.27
CA LYS A 28 -3.98 3.09 0.44
C LYS A 28 -2.56 3.52 0.73
N CYS A 29 -2.03 4.41 -0.10
CA CYS A 29 -0.71 5.00 0.08
C CYS A 29 -0.78 6.25 0.96
N TYR A 30 0.26 6.46 1.74
CA TYR A 30 0.45 7.60 2.62
C TYR A 30 1.74 8.30 2.24
N LYS A 31 1.67 9.62 2.08
CA LYS A 31 2.87 10.46 2.01
C LYS A 31 3.53 10.53 3.37
#